data_AF-A0A1J4K2T1-F1
#
_entry.id   AF-A0A1J4K2T1-F1
#
_cell.length_a   1.000
_cell.length_b   1.000
_cell.length_c   1.000
_cell.angle_alpha   90.00
_cell.angle_beta   90.00
_cell.angle_gamma   90.00
#
_symmetry.space_group_name_H-M   'P 1'
#
loop_
_entity.id
_entity.type
_entity.pdbx_description
1 polymer ?
#
loop_
_entity_poly.entity_id
_entity_poly.type
_entity_poly.pdbx_seq_one_letter_code
_entity_poly.pdbx_strand_id
1 'polypeptide(L)'
;MSLQNLGNVEHKRYNVSFESISLYVQDLKNEIQKFKPAIENLEEKINYEEYRRLYMTFQSVFTKVKEYQQQLDELTKNDPFHPKAEYLKNEIDGIINNLTGMESGLKDVVKIQKSARQAELEKEKVIKEQNEMLMKQEKVRREQHLEEQLQEDNEHTEKEMNNINEMAQNLQSTTKDCDEQLDDGHNTLLNTNETIDTAHEEMKKGNQKLREGEKIQKHHYHRKRLNK
;
A
#
# COMPACT_ATOMS: atom_id res chain seq x y z
N MET A 1 -35.15 -22.24 -56.76
CA MET A 1 -36.23 -23.05 -56.18
C MET A 1 -37.15 -22.12 -55.41
N SER A 2 -38.45 -22.19 -55.70
CA SER A 2 -39.50 -21.25 -55.30
C SER A 2 -39.78 -21.25 -53.79
N LEU A 3 -39.89 -20.06 -53.21
CA LEU A 3 -40.42 -19.79 -51.87
C LEU A 3 -41.95 -19.85 -51.91
N GLN A 4 -42.51 -21.05 -52.02
CA GLN A 4 -43.95 -21.28 -51.97
C GLN A 4 -44.23 -22.54 -51.16
N ASN A 5 -44.27 -22.38 -49.83
CA ASN A 5 -45.02 -23.23 -48.90
C ASN A 5 -45.00 -22.57 -47.50
N LEU A 6 -45.45 -21.32 -47.43
CA LEU A 6 -46.00 -20.77 -46.18
C LEU A 6 -47.45 -21.23 -46.12
N GLY A 7 -47.63 -22.51 -45.78
CA GLY A 7 -48.94 -23.02 -45.39
C GLY A 7 -49.35 -22.30 -44.11
N ASN A 8 -50.52 -21.66 -44.17
CA ASN A 8 -51.25 -21.12 -43.02
C ASN A 8 -51.17 -22.09 -41.84
N VAL A 9 -50.34 -21.76 -40.84
CA VAL A 9 -50.48 -22.35 -39.51
C VAL A 9 -51.64 -21.62 -38.86
N GLU A 10 -52.85 -22.09 -39.13
CA GLU A 10 -54.01 -21.74 -38.33
C GLU A 10 -53.66 -22.01 -36.86
N HIS A 11 -53.58 -20.94 -36.06
CA HIS A 11 -53.61 -21.08 -34.62
C HIS A 11 -54.90 -21.81 -34.26
N LYS A 12 -54.81 -23.11 -33.99
CA LYS A 12 -55.89 -23.90 -33.40
C LYS A 12 -56.36 -23.13 -32.16
N ARG A 13 -57.48 -22.42 -32.27
CA ARG A 13 -58.24 -21.95 -31.11
C ARG A 13 -58.62 -23.23 -30.38
N TYR A 14 -57.89 -23.55 -29.32
CA TYR A 14 -58.38 -24.53 -28.36
C TYR A 14 -59.75 -24.02 -27.92
N ASN A 15 -60.80 -24.80 -28.16
CA ASN A 15 -62.12 -24.49 -27.61
C ASN A 15 -61.97 -24.53 -26.09
N VAL A 16 -61.91 -23.36 -25.49
CA VAL A 16 -61.84 -23.21 -24.03
C VAL A 16 -63.14 -23.77 -23.47
N SER A 17 -63.04 -24.76 -22.59
CA SER A 17 -64.16 -25.35 -21.86
C SER A 17 -63.88 -25.34 -20.35
N PHE A 18 -64.92 -25.57 -19.54
CA PHE A 18 -64.76 -25.71 -18.09
C PHE A 18 -63.78 -26.83 -17.71
N GLU A 19 -63.71 -27.93 -18.48
CA GLU A 19 -62.72 -29.01 -18.30
C GLU A 19 -61.29 -28.52 -18.53
N SER A 20 -61.06 -27.76 -19.61
CA SER A 20 -59.72 -27.22 -19.88
C SER A 20 -59.26 -26.24 -18.81
N ILE A 21 -60.15 -25.35 -18.34
CA ILE A 21 -59.84 -24.41 -17.25
C ILE A 21 -59.55 -25.18 -15.96
N SER A 22 -60.32 -26.24 -15.66
CA SER A 22 -60.06 -27.08 -14.49
C SER A 22 -58.68 -27.73 -14.52
N LEU A 23 -58.19 -28.16 -15.68
CA LEU A 23 -56.84 -28.71 -15.82
C LEU A 23 -55.79 -27.62 -15.62
N TYR A 24 -55.96 -26.46 -16.24
CA TYR A 24 -55.03 -25.34 -16.09
C TYR A 24 -54.94 -24.81 -14.65
N VAL A 25 -56.06 -24.78 -13.93
CA VAL A 25 -56.10 -24.40 -12.51
C VAL A 25 -55.30 -25.38 -11.65
N GLN A 26 -55.35 -26.68 -11.95
CA GLN A 26 -54.54 -27.69 -11.25
C GLN A 26 -53.04 -27.53 -11.55
N ASP A 27 -52.68 -27.30 -12.81
CA ASP A 27 -51.29 -27.06 -13.20
C ASP A 27 -50.71 -25.82 -12.50
N LEU A 28 -51.50 -24.73 -12.44
CA LEU A 28 -51.12 -23.52 -11.72
C LEU A 28 -50.92 -23.75 -10.22
N LYS A 29 -51.78 -24.52 -9.57
CA LYS A 29 -51.58 -24.86 -8.15
C LYS A 29 -50.25 -25.58 -7.91
N ASN A 30 -49.89 -26.51 -8.79
CA ASN A 30 -48.63 -27.24 -8.71
C ASN A 30 -47.42 -26.34 -8.96
N GLU A 31 -47.52 -25.37 -9.87
CA GLU A 31 -46.48 -24.34 -10.06
C GLU A 31 -46.34 -23.44 -8.83
N ILE A 32 -47.47 -23.01 -8.23
CA ILE A 32 -47.49 -22.07 -7.10
C ILE A 32 -46.90 -22.69 -5.82
N GLN A 33 -47.12 -23.98 -5.59
CA GLN A 33 -46.53 -24.69 -4.44
C GLN A 33 -45.00 -24.58 -4.40
N LYS A 34 -44.34 -24.36 -5.54
CA LYS A 34 -42.88 -24.21 -5.62
C LYS A 34 -42.38 -22.83 -5.21
N PHE A 35 -43.25 -21.80 -5.22
CA PHE A 35 -42.84 -20.43 -4.89
C PHE A 35 -42.54 -20.23 -3.42
N LYS A 36 -43.35 -20.81 -2.52
CA LYS A 36 -43.17 -20.64 -1.08
C LYS A 36 -41.76 -21.04 -0.58
N PRO A 37 -41.28 -22.27 -0.81
CA PRO A 37 -39.94 -22.65 -0.38
C PRO A 37 -38.83 -21.86 -1.09
N ALA A 38 -39.07 -21.40 -2.32
CA ALA A 38 -38.10 -20.56 -3.04
C ALA A 38 -37.99 -19.15 -2.43
N ILE A 39 -39.09 -18.57 -1.95
CA ILE A 39 -39.09 -17.29 -1.23
C ILE A 39 -38.37 -17.44 0.11
N GLU A 40 -38.67 -18.49 0.89
CA GLU A 40 -38.00 -18.78 2.17
C GLU A 40 -36.48 -18.95 2.00
N ASN A 41 -36.04 -19.65 0.95
CA ASN A 41 -34.60 -19.78 0.63
C ASN A 41 -33.93 -18.42 0.30
N LEU A 42 -34.64 -17.52 -0.38
CA LEU A 42 -34.15 -16.17 -0.70
C LEU A 42 -34.08 -15.23 0.51
N GLU A 43 -34.82 -15.52 1.57
CA GLU A 43 -34.72 -14.82 2.86
C GLU A 43 -33.43 -15.20 3.60
N GLU A 44 -33.02 -16.47 3.53
CA GLU A 44 -31.81 -16.96 4.18
C GLU A 44 -30.52 -16.58 3.44
N LYS A 45 -30.58 -16.48 2.10
CA LYS A 45 -29.39 -16.24 1.26
C LYS A 45 -29.64 -15.12 0.26
N ILE A 46 -28.76 -14.12 0.28
CA ILE A 46 -28.78 -13.03 -0.70
C ILE A 46 -28.38 -13.58 -2.07
N ASN A 47 -29.36 -13.77 -2.96
CA ASN A 47 -29.14 -14.17 -4.34
C ASN A 47 -30.04 -13.39 -5.31
N TYR A 48 -29.50 -12.30 -5.85
CA TYR A 48 -30.25 -11.42 -6.77
C TYR A 48 -30.65 -12.08 -8.08
N GLU A 49 -29.85 -13.04 -8.56
CA GLU A 49 -30.13 -13.69 -9.84
C GLU A 49 -31.26 -14.70 -9.70
N GLU A 50 -31.29 -15.45 -8.60
CA GLU A 50 -32.38 -16.34 -8.23
C GLU A 50 -33.68 -15.57 -7.95
N TYR A 51 -33.60 -14.45 -7.22
CA TYR A 51 -34.73 -13.53 -7.05
C TYR A 51 -35.30 -13.07 -8.40
N ARG A 52 -34.43 -12.62 -9.33
CA ARG A 52 -34.87 -12.14 -10.65
C ARG A 52 -35.59 -13.23 -11.44
N ARG A 53 -35.05 -14.46 -11.44
CA ARG A 53 -35.68 -15.61 -12.11
C ARG A 53 -37.03 -15.92 -11.49
N LEU A 54 -37.09 -15.99 -10.16
CA LEU A 54 -38.33 -16.26 -9.42
C LEU A 54 -39.41 -15.21 -9.69
N TYR A 55 -39.04 -13.93 -9.70
CA TYR A 55 -39.95 -12.83 -9.98
C TYR A 55 -40.52 -12.88 -11.40
N MET A 56 -39.70 -13.23 -12.41
CA MET A 56 -40.17 -13.38 -13.79
C MET A 56 -41.15 -14.56 -13.92
N THR A 57 -40.87 -15.69 -13.27
CA THR A 57 -41.79 -16.83 -13.23
C THR A 57 -43.08 -16.47 -12.51
N PHE A 58 -43.00 -15.77 -11.38
CA PHE A 58 -44.16 -15.28 -10.63
C PHE A 58 -45.07 -14.38 -11.49
N GLN A 59 -44.49 -13.41 -12.20
CA GLN A 59 -45.24 -12.53 -13.11
C GLN A 59 -45.91 -13.31 -14.25
N SER A 60 -45.22 -14.29 -14.82
CA SER A 60 -45.80 -15.15 -15.86
C SER A 60 -47.00 -15.94 -15.34
N VAL A 61 -46.91 -16.53 -14.15
CA VAL A 61 -48.02 -17.25 -13.50
C VAL A 61 -49.18 -16.31 -13.21
N PHE A 62 -48.91 -15.10 -12.70
CA PHE A 62 -49.93 -14.10 -12.42
C PHE A 62 -50.70 -13.68 -13.68
N THR A 63 -50.01 -13.53 -14.81
CA THR A 63 -50.65 -13.24 -16.11
C THR A 63 -51.54 -14.40 -16.55
N LYS A 64 -51.06 -15.64 -16.50
CA LYS A 64 -51.86 -16.83 -16.86
C LYS A 64 -53.14 -16.94 -16.03
N VAL A 65 -53.06 -16.69 -14.72
CA VAL A 65 -54.22 -16.72 -13.81
C VAL A 65 -55.27 -15.70 -14.24
N LYS A 66 -54.86 -14.48 -14.59
CA LYS A 66 -55.77 -13.45 -15.10
C LYS A 66 -56.41 -13.83 -16.43
N GLU A 67 -55.65 -14.43 -17.34
CA GLU A 67 -56.18 -14.94 -18.61
C GLU A 67 -57.23 -16.03 -18.39
N TYR A 68 -56.99 -16.98 -17.48
CA TYR A 68 -57.97 -18.01 -17.16
C TYR A 68 -59.18 -17.48 -16.40
N GLN A 69 -59.01 -16.45 -15.58
CA GLN A 69 -60.14 -15.74 -14.95
C GLN A 69 -61.04 -15.11 -16.01
N GLN A 70 -60.46 -14.40 -16.98
CA GLN A 70 -61.21 -13.80 -18.09
C GLN A 70 -61.93 -14.85 -18.94
N GLN A 71 -61.24 -15.95 -19.25
CA GLN A 71 -61.83 -17.07 -19.99
C GLN A 71 -62.99 -17.73 -19.22
N LEU A 72 -62.86 -17.89 -17.90
CA LEU A 72 -63.93 -18.41 -17.06
C LEU A 72 -65.12 -17.46 -17.00
N ASP A 73 -64.88 -16.15 -16.92
CA ASP A 73 -65.93 -15.12 -16.94
C ASP A 73 -66.71 -15.15 -18.26
N GLU A 74 -66.02 -15.32 -19.39
CA GLU A 74 -66.66 -15.47 -20.72
C GLU A 74 -67.48 -16.75 -20.82
N LEU A 75 -66.96 -17.89 -20.35
CA LEU A 75 -67.71 -19.15 -20.33
C LEU A 75 -68.93 -19.08 -19.41
N THR A 76 -68.79 -18.47 -18.23
CA THR A 76 -69.88 -18.33 -17.26
C THR A 76 -70.96 -17.36 -17.76
N LYS A 77 -70.61 -16.35 -18.57
CA LYS A 77 -71.60 -15.51 -19.26
C LYS A 77 -72.43 -16.31 -20.27
N ASN A 78 -71.80 -17.24 -20.97
CA ASN A 78 -72.45 -18.05 -22.01
C ASN A 78 -73.22 -19.26 -21.42
N ASP A 79 -72.80 -19.78 -20.28
CA ASP A 79 -73.45 -20.88 -19.54
C ASP A 79 -73.42 -20.62 -18.01
N PRO A 80 -74.35 -19.79 -17.49
CA PRO A 80 -74.33 -19.35 -16.09
C PRO A 80 -74.65 -20.43 -15.07
N PHE A 81 -75.30 -21.51 -15.48
CA PHE A 81 -75.76 -22.59 -14.60
C PHE A 81 -74.85 -23.82 -14.67
N HIS A 82 -73.68 -23.69 -15.32
CA HIS A 82 -72.74 -24.80 -15.40
C HIS A 82 -72.25 -25.21 -14.00
N PRO A 83 -72.33 -26.50 -13.63
CA PRO A 83 -72.07 -26.96 -12.25
C PRO A 83 -70.63 -26.72 -11.77
N LYS A 84 -69.67 -26.47 -12.68
CA LYS A 84 -68.27 -26.17 -12.34
C LYS A 84 -67.93 -24.68 -12.26
N ALA A 85 -68.82 -23.78 -12.68
CA ALA A 85 -68.49 -22.36 -12.81
C ALA A 85 -68.12 -21.74 -11.45
N GLU A 86 -68.95 -21.94 -10.42
CA GLU A 86 -68.71 -21.42 -9.07
C GLU A 86 -67.47 -22.05 -8.42
N TYR A 87 -67.28 -23.36 -8.58
CA TYR A 87 -66.11 -24.07 -8.09
C TYR A 87 -64.81 -23.49 -8.68
N LEU A 88 -64.73 -23.36 -10.01
CA LEU A 88 -63.54 -22.84 -10.68
C LEU A 88 -63.27 -21.38 -10.35
N LYS A 89 -64.32 -20.59 -10.13
CA LYS A 89 -64.18 -19.19 -9.72
C LYS A 89 -63.52 -19.10 -8.33
N ASN A 90 -64.02 -19.87 -7.37
CA ASN A 90 -63.45 -19.93 -6.02
C ASN A 90 -61.99 -20.41 -6.05
N GLU A 91 -61.65 -21.35 -6.93
CA GLU A 91 -60.28 -21.85 -7.08
C GLU A 91 -59.32 -20.80 -7.67
N ILE A 92 -59.76 -20.06 -8.69
CA ILE A 92 -58.98 -18.96 -9.27
C ILE A 92 -58.79 -17.83 -8.26
N ASP A 93 -59.85 -17.45 -7.54
CA ASP A 93 -59.78 -16.42 -6.50
C ASP A 93 -58.83 -16.83 -5.36
N GLY A 94 -58.85 -18.11 -4.95
CA GLY A 94 -57.90 -18.68 -4.00
C GLY A 94 -56.45 -18.61 -4.48
N ILE A 95 -56.20 -18.91 -5.76
CA ILE A 95 -54.89 -18.78 -6.40
C ILE A 95 -54.41 -17.31 -6.39
N ILE A 96 -55.27 -16.36 -6.76
CA ILE A 96 -54.95 -14.93 -6.77
C ILE A 96 -54.56 -14.45 -5.36
N ASN A 97 -55.32 -14.86 -4.34
CA ASN A 97 -55.02 -14.50 -2.95
C ASN A 97 -53.66 -15.04 -2.51
N ASN A 98 -53.34 -16.30 -2.84
CA ASN A 98 -52.03 -16.90 -2.55
C ASN A 98 -50.88 -16.15 -3.23
N LEU A 99 -51.03 -15.84 -4.53
CA LEU A 99 -50.04 -15.09 -5.28
C LEU A 99 -49.85 -13.69 -4.71
N THR A 100 -50.92 -13.00 -4.33
CA THR A 100 -50.83 -11.66 -3.72
C THR A 100 -50.05 -11.69 -2.40
N GLY A 101 -50.26 -12.73 -1.58
CA GLY A 101 -49.45 -12.94 -0.36
C GLY A 101 -47.97 -13.17 -0.68
N MET A 102 -47.67 -14.00 -1.68
CA MET A 102 -46.29 -14.25 -2.14
C MET A 102 -45.62 -13.00 -2.73
N GLU A 103 -46.37 -12.13 -3.41
CA GLU A 103 -45.86 -10.85 -3.92
C GLU A 103 -45.38 -9.94 -2.77
N SER A 104 -46.11 -9.93 -1.65
CA SER A 104 -45.69 -9.22 -0.45
C SER A 104 -44.38 -9.78 0.11
N GLY A 105 -44.28 -11.11 0.23
CA GLY A 105 -43.06 -11.78 0.69
C GLY A 105 -41.85 -11.42 -0.19
N LEU A 106 -42.00 -11.49 -1.52
CA LEU A 106 -40.96 -11.08 -2.47
C LEU A 106 -40.53 -9.61 -2.29
N LYS A 107 -41.46 -8.69 -2.02
CA LYS A 107 -41.14 -7.28 -1.75
C LYS A 107 -40.32 -7.12 -0.47
N ASP A 108 -40.60 -7.91 0.55
CA ASP A 108 -39.86 -7.86 1.82
C ASP A 108 -38.46 -8.46 1.68
N VAL A 109 -38.30 -9.54 0.92
CA VAL A 109 -36.97 -10.06 0.52
C VAL A 109 -36.12 -8.97 -0.14
N VAL A 110 -36.69 -8.18 -1.06
CA VAL A 110 -35.96 -7.07 -1.71
C VAL A 110 -35.49 -6.03 -0.70
N LYS A 111 -36.32 -5.68 0.29
CA LYS A 111 -35.93 -4.72 1.33
C LYS A 111 -34.78 -5.26 2.17
N ILE A 112 -34.90 -6.51 2.64
CA ILE A 112 -33.88 -7.19 3.45
C ILE A 112 -32.55 -7.24 2.68
N GLN A 113 -32.57 -7.67 1.41
CA GLN A 113 -31.38 -7.74 0.59
C GLN A 113 -30.73 -6.37 0.34
N LYS A 114 -31.52 -5.31 0.11
CA LYS A 114 -30.99 -3.94 -0.03
C LYS A 114 -30.32 -3.46 1.25
N SER A 115 -30.97 -3.64 2.41
CA SER A 115 -30.43 -3.25 3.71
C SER A 115 -29.15 -4.03 4.04
N ALA A 116 -29.13 -5.34 3.78
CA ALA A 116 -27.94 -6.16 4.00
C ALA A 116 -26.77 -5.72 3.10
N ARG A 117 -27.02 -5.43 1.82
CA ARG A 117 -25.98 -4.92 0.91
C ARG A 117 -25.44 -3.56 1.34
N GLN A 118 -26.31 -2.68 1.84
CA GLN A 118 -25.89 -1.39 2.36
C GLN A 118 -25.01 -1.55 3.61
N ALA A 119 -25.38 -2.45 4.52
CA ALA A 119 -24.56 -2.77 5.69
C ALA A 119 -23.20 -3.38 5.32
N GLU A 120 -23.12 -4.22 4.28
CA GLU A 120 -21.84 -4.72 3.75
C GLU A 120 -20.96 -3.59 3.20
N LEU A 121 -21.53 -2.68 2.41
CA LEU A 121 -20.80 -1.53 1.86
C LEU A 121 -20.31 -0.59 2.95
N GLU A 122 -21.08 -0.38 4.01
CA GLU A 122 -20.67 0.41 5.18
C GLU A 122 -19.51 -0.27 5.92
N LYS A 123 -19.57 -1.60 6.13
CA LYS A 123 -18.45 -2.36 6.71
C LYS A 123 -17.18 -2.26 5.85
N GLU A 124 -17.31 -2.38 4.53
CA GLU A 124 -16.18 -2.27 3.60
C GLU A 124 -15.55 -0.87 3.64
N LYS A 125 -16.37 0.19 3.70
CA LYS A 125 -15.88 1.56 3.88
C LYS A 125 -15.11 1.74 5.18
N VAL A 126 -15.64 1.25 6.30
CA VAL A 126 -14.97 1.34 7.61
C VAL A 126 -13.62 0.62 7.59
N ILE A 127 -13.55 -0.59 7.01
CA ILE A 127 -12.29 -1.34 6.88
C ILE A 127 -11.29 -0.57 6.01
N LYS A 128 -11.74 0.02 4.91
CA LYS A 128 -10.88 0.82 4.03
C LYS A 128 -10.33 2.04 4.74
N GLU A 129 -11.17 2.80 5.44
CA GLU A 129 -10.76 3.97 6.22
C GLU A 129 -9.78 3.59 7.34
N GLN A 130 -10.00 2.46 8.02
CA GLN A 130 -9.10 1.95 9.05
C GLN A 130 -7.73 1.57 8.48
N ASN A 131 -7.69 0.90 7.31
CA ASN A 131 -6.45 0.56 6.63
C ASN A 131 -5.68 1.80 6.16
N GLU A 132 -6.38 2.81 5.62
CA GLU A 132 -5.75 4.08 5.23
C GLU A 132 -5.16 4.83 6.44
N MET A 133 -5.84 4.80 7.60
CA MET A 133 -5.33 5.40 8.83
C MET A 133 -4.07 4.66 9.34
N LEU A 134 -4.07 3.32 9.33
CA LEU A 134 -2.91 2.52 9.72
C LEU A 134 -1.69 2.80 8.82
N MET A 135 -1.89 2.84 7.51
CA MET A 135 -0.84 3.18 6.54
C MET A 135 -0.26 4.59 6.80
N LYS A 136 -1.11 5.58 7.12
CA LYS A 136 -0.66 6.93 7.48
C LYS A 136 0.16 6.93 8.77
N GLN A 137 -0.29 6.22 9.81
CA GLN A 137 0.45 6.12 11.07
C GLN A 137 1.80 5.43 10.88
N GLU A 138 1.85 4.35 10.09
CA GLU A 138 3.10 3.64 9.81
C GLU A 138 4.08 4.50 9.02
N LYS A 139 3.59 5.28 8.05
CA LYS A 139 4.41 6.25 7.31
C LYS A 139 5.02 7.29 8.25
N VAL A 140 4.23 7.90 9.13
CA VAL A 140 4.71 8.88 10.12
C VAL A 140 5.77 8.26 11.03
N ARG A 141 5.56 7.02 11.51
CA ARG A 141 6.57 6.33 12.33
C ARG A 141 7.88 6.08 11.59
N ARG A 142 7.83 5.71 10.31
CA ARG A 142 9.05 5.54 9.50
C ARG A 142 9.78 6.86 9.29
N GLU A 143 9.05 7.94 9.04
CA GLU A 143 9.64 9.28 8.90
C GLU A 143 10.32 9.73 10.21
N GLN A 144 9.67 9.53 11.36
CA GLN A 144 10.27 9.81 12.68
C GLN A 144 11.55 9.01 12.93
N HIS A 145 11.53 7.71 12.64
CA HIS A 145 12.72 6.87 12.82
C HIS A 145 13.88 7.29 11.89
N LEU A 146 13.59 7.73 10.67
CA LEU A 146 14.62 8.25 9.76
C LEU A 146 15.20 9.58 10.27
N GLU A 147 14.35 10.45 10.83
CA GLU A 147 14.77 11.72 11.43
C GLU A 147 15.66 11.50 12.66
N GLU A 148 15.29 10.55 13.53
CA GLU A 148 16.10 10.14 14.69
C GLU A 148 17.48 9.60 14.26
N GLN A 149 17.53 8.71 13.25
CA GLN A 149 18.81 8.20 12.74
C GLN A 149 19.70 9.30 12.15
N LEU A 150 19.12 10.22 11.37
CA LEU A 150 19.87 11.36 10.84
C LEU A 150 20.40 12.27 11.94
N GLN A 151 19.64 12.45 13.02
CA GLN A 151 20.09 13.22 14.17
C GLN A 151 21.27 12.53 14.87
N GLU A 152 21.19 11.22 15.12
CA GLU A 152 22.29 10.44 15.71
C GLU A 152 23.56 10.50 14.86
N ASP A 153 23.44 10.36 13.53
CA ASP A 153 24.56 10.45 12.59
C ASP A 153 25.19 11.86 12.59
N ASN A 154 24.37 12.91 12.66
CA ASN A 154 24.85 14.29 12.77
C ASN A 154 25.59 14.53 14.08
N GLU A 155 25.05 14.06 15.21
CA GLU A 155 25.70 14.18 16.53
C GLU A 155 27.02 13.40 16.58
N HIS A 156 27.08 12.23 15.95
CA HIS A 156 28.32 11.46 15.82
C HIS A 156 29.36 12.22 14.99
N THR A 157 28.95 12.74 13.83
CA THR A 157 29.82 13.52 12.94
C THR A 157 30.35 14.78 13.62
N GLU A 158 29.52 15.48 14.39
CA GLU A 158 29.94 16.65 15.16
C GLU A 158 31.00 16.30 16.21
N LYS A 159 30.84 15.18 16.92
CA LYS A 159 31.85 14.69 17.87
C LYS A 159 33.17 14.34 17.18
N GLU A 160 33.12 13.68 16.03
CA GLU A 160 34.33 13.38 15.25
C GLU A 160 35.03 14.65 14.76
N MET A 161 34.27 15.63 14.29
CA MET A 161 34.82 16.92 13.86
C MET A 161 35.49 17.68 15.02
N ASN A 162 34.89 17.67 16.20
CA ASN A 162 35.49 18.25 17.40
C ASN A 162 36.79 17.55 17.78
N ASN A 163 36.82 16.21 17.74
CA ASN A 163 38.03 15.44 18.01
C ASN A 163 39.15 15.74 17.00
N ILE A 164 38.82 15.86 15.70
CA ILE A 164 39.79 16.24 14.65
C ILE A 164 40.34 17.64 14.92
N ASN A 165 39.49 18.58 15.32
CA ASN A 165 39.92 19.95 15.61
C ASN A 165 40.88 19.99 16.81
N GLU A 166 40.59 19.25 17.87
CA GLU A 166 41.51 19.12 19.01
C GLU A 166 42.85 18.49 18.61
N MET A 167 42.82 17.42 17.80
CA MET A 167 44.04 16.82 17.26
C MET A 167 44.85 17.79 16.39
N ALA A 168 44.18 18.59 15.56
CA ALA A 168 44.83 19.59 14.73
C ALA A 168 45.50 20.68 15.56
N GLN A 169 44.86 21.15 16.63
CA GLN A 169 45.46 22.12 17.56
C GLN A 169 46.69 21.55 18.28
N ASN A 170 46.61 20.30 18.75
CA ASN A 170 47.75 19.62 19.37
C ASN A 170 48.93 19.46 18.40
N LEU A 171 48.65 19.09 17.14
CA LEU A 171 49.66 18.99 16.09
C LEU A 171 50.31 20.35 15.78
N GLN A 172 49.52 21.43 15.72
CA GLN A 172 50.04 22.78 15.51
C GLN A 172 50.96 23.21 16.65
N SER A 173 50.57 22.96 17.91
CA SER A 173 51.42 23.24 19.07
C SER A 173 52.74 22.46 18.99
N THR A 174 52.66 21.15 18.72
CA THR A 174 53.85 20.29 18.64
C THR A 174 54.78 20.72 17.50
N THR A 175 54.23 21.08 16.35
CA THR A 175 55.02 21.57 15.21
C THR A 175 55.76 22.86 15.58
N LYS A 176 55.06 23.79 16.24
CA LYS A 176 55.66 25.04 16.70
C LYS A 176 56.79 24.80 17.70
N ASP A 177 56.60 23.90 18.66
CA ASP A 177 57.63 23.55 19.64
C ASP A 177 58.87 22.95 18.95
N CYS A 178 58.67 22.12 17.91
CA CYS A 178 59.76 21.60 17.09
C CYS A 178 60.49 22.71 16.33
N ASP A 179 59.78 23.65 15.72
CA ASP A 179 60.38 24.79 15.02
C ASP A 179 61.23 25.64 15.97
N GLU A 180 60.72 25.94 17.18
CA GLU A 180 61.47 26.67 18.21
C GLU A 180 62.75 25.93 18.61
N GLN A 181 62.70 24.61 18.80
CA GLN A 181 63.89 23.80 19.11
C GLN A 181 64.90 23.76 17.96
N LEU A 182 64.42 23.73 16.71
CA LEU A 182 65.29 23.74 15.54
C LEU A 182 66.01 25.09 15.40
N ASP A 183 65.31 26.20 15.65
CA ASP A 183 65.89 27.54 15.64
C ASP A 183 66.95 27.70 16.75
N ASP A 184 66.65 27.23 17.96
CA ASP A 184 67.62 27.22 19.08
C ASP A 184 68.85 26.35 18.77
N GLY A 185 68.63 25.18 18.17
CA GLY A 185 69.70 24.29 17.70
C GLY A 185 70.57 24.95 16.63
N HIS A 186 69.94 25.64 15.67
CA HIS A 186 70.64 26.37 14.62
C HIS A 186 71.52 27.50 15.18
N ASN A 187 70.97 28.30 16.09
CA ASN A 187 71.71 29.38 16.76
C ASN A 187 72.90 28.85 17.57
N THR A 188 72.73 27.72 18.26
CA THR A 188 73.81 27.06 19.00
C THR A 188 74.96 26.62 18.08
N LEU A 189 74.62 26.04 16.91
CA LEU A 189 75.62 25.63 15.92
C LEU A 189 76.36 26.82 15.31
N LEU A 190 75.68 27.92 15.02
CA LEU A 190 76.30 29.16 14.54
C LEU A 190 77.35 29.68 15.53
N ASN A 191 76.98 29.83 16.81
CA ASN A 191 77.91 30.29 17.86
C ASN A 191 79.12 29.34 18.03
N THR A 192 78.88 28.04 17.87
CA THR A 192 79.96 27.03 17.91
C THR A 192 80.92 27.20 16.75
N ASN A 193 80.41 27.43 15.53
CA ASN A 193 81.25 27.70 14.36
C ASN A 193 82.08 28.98 14.54
N GLU A 194 81.49 30.07 15.04
CA GLU A 194 82.23 31.31 15.34
C GLU A 194 83.37 31.07 16.36
N THR A 195 83.11 30.25 17.37
CA THR A 195 84.12 29.88 18.37
C THR A 195 85.26 29.07 17.75
N ILE A 196 84.93 28.09 16.89
CA ILE A 196 85.92 27.28 16.15
C ILE A 196 86.77 28.16 15.24
N ASP A 197 86.15 29.08 14.49
CA ASP A 197 86.86 30.00 13.61
C ASP A 197 87.82 30.91 14.39
N THR A 198 87.37 31.43 15.53
CA THR A 198 88.20 32.22 16.44
C THR A 198 89.40 31.42 16.93
N ALA A 199 89.17 30.21 17.43
CA ALA A 199 90.24 29.32 17.90
C ALA A 199 91.23 28.98 16.77
N HIS A 200 90.73 28.74 15.55
CA HIS A 200 91.56 28.45 14.39
C HIS A 200 92.45 29.64 14.02
N GLU A 201 91.93 30.87 14.04
CA GLU A 201 92.73 32.08 13.80
C GLU A 201 93.77 32.32 14.91
N GLU A 202 93.43 32.06 16.17
CA GLU A 202 94.38 32.11 17.28
C GLU A 202 95.50 31.07 17.12
N MET A 203 95.16 29.84 16.74
CA MET A 203 96.12 28.78 16.45
C MET A 203 97.08 29.17 15.32
N LYS A 204 96.58 29.77 14.22
CA LYS A 204 97.43 30.29 13.14
C LYS A 204 98.42 31.33 13.65
N LYS A 205 97.95 32.31 14.43
CA LYS A 205 98.81 33.34 15.05
C LYS A 205 99.85 32.73 15.98
N GLY A 206 99.46 31.77 16.81
CA GLY A 206 100.36 31.02 17.69
C GLY A 206 101.45 30.30 16.91
N ASN A 207 101.09 29.59 15.84
CA ASN A 207 102.03 28.92 14.95
C ASN A 207 103.01 29.90 14.28
N GLN A 208 102.55 31.09 13.89
CA GLN A 208 103.43 32.12 13.34
C GLN A 208 104.47 32.58 14.37
N LYS A 209 104.03 32.89 15.60
CA LYS A 209 104.92 33.28 16.70
C LYS A 209 105.96 32.19 17.02
N LEU A 210 105.55 30.92 17.02
CA LEU A 210 106.47 29.80 17.22
C LEU A 210 107.53 29.73 16.12
N ARG A 211 107.15 29.88 14.84
CA ARG A 211 108.10 29.93 13.72
C ARG A 211 109.10 31.09 13.84
N GLU A 212 108.63 32.26 14.29
CA GLU A 212 109.50 33.41 14.55
C GLU A 212 110.46 33.14 15.73
N GLY A 213 109.94 32.56 16.81
CA GLY A 213 110.75 32.11 17.96
C GLY A 213 111.83 31.10 17.56
N GLU A 214 111.49 30.10 16.76
CA GLU A 214 112.45 29.13 16.22
C GLU A 214 113.53 29.80 15.37
N LYS A 215 113.16 30.78 14.52
CA LYS A 215 114.14 31.54 13.72
C LYS A 215 115.11 32.31 14.62
N ILE A 216 114.60 33.00 15.64
CA ILE A 216 115.41 33.73 16.62
C ILE A 216 116.34 32.77 17.36
N GLN A 217 115.82 31.64 17.83
CA GLN A 217 116.59 30.64 18.56
C GLN A 217 117.70 30.04 17.70
N LYS A 218 117.41 29.66 16.45
CA LYS A 218 118.42 29.19 15.47
C LYS A 218 119.51 30.26 15.26
N HIS A 219 119.12 31.52 15.12
CA HIS A 219 120.07 32.62 14.95
C HIS A 219 120.95 32.84 16.20
N HIS A 220 120.39 32.72 17.40
CA HIS A 220 121.12 32.82 18.66
C HIS A 220 122.13 31.67 18.82
N TYR A 221 121.71 30.43 18.52
CA TYR A 221 122.61 29.28 18.52
C TYR A 221 123.74 29.42 17.50
N HIS A 222 123.45 29.92 16.30
CA HIS A 222 124.47 30.16 15.27
C HIS A 222 125.49 31.23 15.74
N ARG A 223 125.02 32.31 16.37
CA ARG A 223 125.88 33.38 16.91
C ARG A 223 126.75 32.92 18.08
N LYS A 224 126.23 32.07 18.98
CA LYS A 224 127.02 31.45 20.06
C LYS A 224 128.09 30.47 19.54
N ARG A 225 127.83 29.82 18.41
CA ARG A 225 128.79 28.90 17.77
C ARG A 225 129.95 29.62 17.08
N LEU A 226 129.74 30.85 16.61
CA LEU A 226 130.77 31.69 15.97
C LEU A 226 131.67 32.44 16.98
N ASN A 227 131.26 32.50 18.25
CA ASN A 227 132.00 33.17 19.35
C ASN A 227 132.70 32.18 20.30
N LYS A 228 132.86 30.91 19.89
CA LYS A 228 133.69 29.88 20.53
C LYS A 228 134.80 29.49 19.58
#